data_AF-A0A7Y3X1C3-F1
#
_entry.id   AF-A0A7Y3X1C3-F1
#
_cell.length_a   1.000
_cell.length_b   1.000
_cell.length_c   1.000
_cell.angle_alpha   90.00
_cell.angle_beta   90.00
_cell.angle_gamma   90.00
#
_symmetry.space_group_name_H-M   'P 1'
#
loop_
_entity.id
_entity.type
_entity.pdbx_description
1 polymer ?
#
loop_
_entity_poly.entity_id
_entity_poly.type
_entity_poly.pdbx_seq_one_letter_code
_entity_poly.pdbx_strand_id
1 'polypeptide(L)'
;MKNSTTLLTRAFWTGVLALQLTAASAQSGLKKADVKNEEAIRPYTVAISNADLKDLRERVLATKWPSKETVADQSQGAQLSKLQDLVQYWGTRYDWRKAEAKLNAYPQFITKIDGVDIHFIHVKSKNKNAMPLILSHGWPGSVFEFMKVIDPLTNPTAYGGKAEDAFDVIIPSLPGFGFSGKPTQAGWDTPHIAKAWGELMNRLGYKHYVAQGGDWGAAIVHFMALQAPTGLQAIHSNLPATLPNEAGMALGTGVIPETFSAKERASFTQLRNAIVSGGFIYKSTMEARPQGVSYGLTDSPAGLAAWLLLHPGFATWAYGNDPKQSLTKDDVLDDISLYWLTNSAASASRIYWESQKINLISAGSMQSDKITIPVAVTTFPEDVYASPESWARKAYKNLIYFNEVDRGGHFAAWEQPQLFTQELRAAFKSLR
;
A
#
# COMPACT_ATOMS: atom_id res chain seq x y z
N MET A 1 -13.21 -21.34 -67.07
CA MET A 1 -14.47 -21.76 -66.41
C MET A 1 -14.44 -21.28 -64.96
N LYS A 2 -15.40 -20.41 -64.61
CA LYS A 2 -15.93 -20.00 -63.28
C LYS A 2 -14.94 -19.49 -62.20
N ASN A 3 -15.19 -18.43 -61.42
CA ASN A 3 -16.22 -17.37 -61.28
C ASN A 3 -15.63 -16.35 -60.26
N SER A 4 -15.54 -15.05 -60.54
CA SER A 4 -16.48 -13.95 -60.17
C SER A 4 -16.39 -13.43 -58.72
N THR A 5 -15.99 -12.15 -58.56
CA THR A 5 -16.60 -11.18 -57.60
C THR A 5 -16.09 -9.75 -57.89
N THR A 6 -16.82 -8.93 -58.66
CA THR A 6 -17.63 -7.77 -58.23
C THR A 6 -16.91 -6.65 -57.46
N LEU A 7 -16.52 -5.62 -58.21
CA LEU A 7 -16.43 -4.21 -57.80
C LEU A 7 -17.83 -3.58 -57.89
N LEU A 8 -18.20 -2.69 -56.94
CA LEU A 8 -19.02 -1.48 -57.16
C LEU A 8 -19.15 -0.66 -55.85
N THR A 9 -18.46 0.49 -55.85
CA THR A 9 -18.82 1.84 -55.38
C THR A 9 -19.93 2.08 -54.34
N ARG A 10 -19.62 2.95 -53.35
CA ARG A 10 -20.47 4.05 -52.81
C ARG A 10 -19.57 5.00 -52.00
N ALA A 11 -19.23 6.18 -52.52
CA ALA A 11 -19.98 7.43 -52.49
C ALA A 11 -19.84 8.20 -51.15
N PHE A 12 -19.02 9.25 -51.23
CA PHE A 12 -18.81 10.33 -50.25
C PHE A 12 -20.12 11.01 -49.85
N TRP A 13 -20.28 11.29 -48.57
CA TRP A 13 -21.20 12.31 -48.07
C TRP A 13 -20.42 13.34 -47.25
N THR A 14 -20.15 14.48 -47.88
CA THR A 14 -19.76 15.74 -47.23
C THR A 14 -21.04 16.53 -46.97
N GLY A 15 -21.40 16.68 -45.70
CA GLY A 15 -22.46 17.57 -45.25
C GLY A 15 -21.91 18.52 -44.19
N VAL A 16 -21.49 19.70 -44.62
CA VAL A 16 -21.13 20.83 -43.76
C VAL A 16 -22.44 21.44 -43.23
N LEU A 17 -22.66 21.38 -41.92
CA LEU A 17 -23.62 22.26 -41.24
C LEU A 17 -22.83 23.26 -40.39
N ALA A 18 -22.79 24.50 -40.86
CA ALA A 18 -22.36 25.64 -40.06
C ALA A 18 -23.52 26.05 -39.15
N LEU A 19 -23.37 25.83 -37.85
CA LEU A 19 -24.19 26.49 -36.83
C LEU A 19 -23.31 27.49 -36.09
N GLN A 20 -23.52 28.77 -36.41
CA GLN A 20 -23.06 29.89 -35.62
C GLN A 20 -23.80 29.87 -34.28
N LEU A 21 -23.08 29.58 -33.20
CA LEU A 21 -23.53 29.87 -31.84
C LEU A 21 -22.78 31.11 -31.36
N THR A 22 -23.54 32.19 -31.19
CA THR A 22 -23.14 33.40 -30.51
C THR A 22 -22.77 33.06 -29.07
N ALA A 23 -21.49 33.20 -28.72
CA ALA A 23 -21.04 33.12 -27.34
C ALA A 23 -21.50 34.40 -26.61
N ALA A 24 -22.64 34.33 -25.92
CA ALA A 24 -22.98 35.29 -24.90
C ALA A 24 -22.08 35.06 -23.69
N SER A 25 -21.29 36.06 -23.33
CA SER A 25 -20.40 36.09 -22.18
C SER A 25 -21.19 36.01 -20.87
N ALA A 26 -21.36 34.80 -20.35
CA ALA A 26 -21.69 34.59 -18.95
C ALA A 26 -20.37 34.46 -18.16
N GLN A 27 -19.82 35.60 -17.73
CA GLN A 27 -18.85 35.63 -16.63
C GLN A 27 -19.57 35.16 -15.35
N SER A 28 -19.63 33.84 -15.17
CA SER A 28 -19.85 33.28 -13.85
C SER A 28 -18.54 33.44 -13.09
N GLY A 29 -18.56 34.29 -12.06
CA GLY A 29 -17.45 34.48 -11.15
C GLY A 29 -17.18 33.20 -10.38
N LEU A 30 -16.38 32.30 -10.97
CA LEU A 30 -15.60 31.35 -10.20
C LEU A 30 -14.62 32.19 -9.39
N LYS A 31 -14.95 32.41 -8.11
CA LYS A 31 -13.93 32.76 -7.11
C LYS A 31 -12.81 31.74 -7.32
N LYS A 32 -11.64 32.20 -7.80
CA LYS A 32 -10.40 31.47 -7.61
C LYS A 32 -10.32 31.21 -6.11
N ALA A 33 -10.63 29.97 -5.69
CA ALA A 33 -10.17 29.52 -4.39
C ALA A 33 -8.67 29.82 -4.37
N ASP A 34 -8.23 30.51 -3.34
CA ASP A 34 -6.86 31.01 -3.26
C ASP A 34 -5.94 29.79 -3.19
N VAL A 35 -5.31 29.43 -4.31
CA VAL A 35 -4.53 28.19 -4.50
C VAL A 35 -3.48 28.03 -3.39
N LYS A 36 -2.97 29.16 -2.86
CA LYS A 36 -2.03 29.19 -1.74
C LYS A 36 -2.57 28.61 -0.42
N ASN A 37 -3.89 28.61 -0.21
CA ASN A 37 -4.49 28.11 1.03
C ASN A 37 -4.71 26.58 0.98
N GLU A 38 -4.73 25.98 -0.21
CA GLU A 38 -4.91 24.54 -0.39
C GLU A 38 -3.60 23.76 -0.21
N GLU A 39 -2.46 24.39 -0.52
CA GLU A 39 -1.12 23.84 -0.26
C GLU A 39 -0.72 23.89 1.23
N ALA A 40 -1.46 24.65 2.05
CA ALA A 40 -1.22 24.69 3.50
C ALA A 40 -1.45 23.32 4.14
N ILE A 41 -0.71 23.04 5.23
CA ILE A 41 -0.96 21.88 6.09
C ILE A 41 -2.13 22.22 7.01
N ARG A 42 -3.25 21.51 6.86
CA ARG A 42 -4.49 21.78 7.58
C ARG A 42 -4.82 20.61 8.52
N PRO A 43 -5.24 20.86 9.77
CA PRO A 43 -5.71 19.80 10.66
C PRO A 43 -6.85 19.02 10.02
N TYR A 44 -6.86 17.71 10.24
CA TYR A 44 -7.89 16.80 9.78
C TYR A 44 -8.41 15.98 10.96
N THR A 45 -9.71 15.71 10.96
CA THR A 45 -10.36 14.86 11.96
C THR A 45 -11.30 13.94 11.23
N VAL A 46 -11.17 12.64 11.48
CA VAL A 46 -12.03 11.62 10.89
C VAL A 46 -13.42 11.77 11.47
N ALA A 47 -14.41 11.90 10.61
CA ALA A 47 -15.81 12.05 11.00
C ALA A 47 -16.71 11.35 9.98
N ILE A 48 -16.94 10.05 10.17
CA ILE A 48 -17.86 9.28 9.32
C ILE A 48 -19.30 9.49 9.80
N SER A 49 -20.21 9.70 8.86
CA SER A 49 -21.61 9.97 9.18
C SER A 49 -22.31 8.73 9.75
N ASN A 50 -23.29 8.94 10.64
CA ASN A 50 -24.13 7.83 11.11
C ASN A 50 -24.92 7.17 9.97
N ALA A 51 -25.19 7.91 8.87
CA ALA A 51 -25.87 7.38 7.71
C ALA A 51 -24.98 6.36 6.96
N ASP A 52 -23.70 6.67 6.75
CA ASP A 52 -22.76 5.75 6.09
C ASP A 52 -22.53 4.47 6.91
N LEU A 53 -22.45 4.61 8.25
CA LEU A 53 -22.35 3.44 9.14
C LEU A 53 -23.61 2.58 9.12
N LYS A 54 -24.78 3.21 8.99
CA LYS A 54 -26.05 2.50 8.85
C LYS A 54 -26.10 1.74 7.52
N ASP A 55 -25.78 2.40 6.41
CA ASP A 55 -25.73 1.77 5.07
C ASP A 55 -24.76 0.57 5.05
N LEU A 56 -23.55 0.74 5.60
CA LEU A 56 -22.59 -0.36 5.74
C LEU A 56 -23.21 -1.57 6.46
N ARG A 57 -23.79 -1.36 7.65
CA ARG A 57 -24.40 -2.45 8.43
C ARG A 57 -25.55 -3.12 7.68
N GLU A 58 -26.42 -2.33 7.04
CA GLU A 58 -27.55 -2.86 6.28
C GLU A 58 -27.08 -3.76 5.13
N ARG A 59 -26.07 -3.33 4.37
CA ARG A 59 -25.51 -4.11 3.26
C ARG A 59 -24.76 -5.36 3.71
N VAL A 60 -23.99 -5.25 4.79
CA VAL A 60 -23.30 -6.39 5.41
C VAL A 60 -24.30 -7.47 5.83
N LEU A 61 -25.39 -7.10 6.50
CA LEU A 61 -26.42 -8.03 6.96
C LEU A 61 -27.30 -8.57 5.81
N ALA A 62 -27.45 -7.82 4.72
CA ALA A 62 -28.18 -8.22 3.53
C ALA A 62 -27.33 -9.02 2.51
N THR A 63 -26.13 -9.47 2.89
CA THR A 63 -25.21 -10.19 1.99
C THR A 63 -25.88 -11.42 1.35
N LYS A 64 -25.91 -11.45 0.02
CA LYS A 64 -26.28 -12.65 -0.75
C LYS A 64 -25.04 -13.54 -0.94
N TRP A 65 -25.00 -14.65 -0.21
CA TRP A 65 -23.86 -15.57 -0.22
C TRP A 65 -23.78 -16.43 -1.49
N PRO A 66 -22.57 -16.70 -2.00
CA PRO A 66 -22.36 -17.67 -3.09
C PRO A 66 -22.51 -19.11 -2.60
N SER A 67 -22.44 -20.08 -3.52
CA SER A 67 -22.26 -21.48 -3.16
C SER A 67 -20.94 -21.70 -2.44
N LYS A 68 -20.87 -22.73 -1.60
CA LYS A 68 -19.66 -23.12 -0.87
C LYS A 68 -18.52 -23.51 -1.83
N GLU A 69 -17.29 -23.23 -1.42
CA GLU A 69 -16.06 -23.73 -2.03
C GLU A 69 -16.06 -25.26 -2.20
N THR A 70 -15.37 -25.77 -3.23
CA THR A 70 -15.33 -27.22 -3.55
C THR A 70 -14.14 -27.95 -2.93
N VAL A 71 -13.34 -27.26 -2.13
CA VAL A 71 -12.11 -27.75 -1.48
C VAL A 71 -12.22 -27.59 0.04
N ALA A 72 -11.43 -28.36 0.79
CA ALA A 72 -11.42 -28.29 2.25
C ALA A 72 -10.42 -27.25 2.82
N ASP A 73 -9.55 -26.70 1.98
CA ASP A 73 -8.52 -25.72 2.33
C ASP A 73 -8.90 -24.30 1.83
N GLN A 74 -7.93 -23.38 1.79
CA GLN A 74 -8.12 -21.99 1.35
C GLN A 74 -7.59 -21.75 -0.08
N SER A 75 -7.35 -22.80 -0.87
CA SER A 75 -6.80 -22.66 -2.23
C SER A 75 -7.73 -21.91 -3.20
N GLN A 76 -9.02 -21.78 -2.87
CA GLN A 76 -10.01 -20.98 -3.60
C GLN A 76 -10.29 -19.61 -2.94
N GLY A 77 -9.47 -19.20 -1.96
CA GLY A 77 -9.65 -17.99 -1.16
C GLY A 77 -10.27 -18.26 0.21
N ALA A 78 -10.77 -17.20 0.85
CA ALA A 78 -11.40 -17.31 2.18
C ALA A 78 -12.60 -18.26 2.15
N GLN A 79 -12.58 -19.28 3.00
CA GLN A 79 -13.67 -20.24 3.12
C GLN A 79 -14.99 -19.57 3.50
N LEU A 80 -16.10 -20.00 2.89
CA LEU A 80 -17.42 -19.39 3.08
C LEU A 80 -17.78 -19.23 4.55
N SER A 81 -17.58 -20.28 5.34
CA SER A 81 -17.91 -20.26 6.78
C SER A 81 -17.10 -19.23 7.58
N LYS A 82 -15.82 -19.03 7.23
CA LYS A 82 -14.94 -18.05 7.89
C LYS A 82 -15.32 -16.63 7.51
N LEU A 83 -15.62 -16.38 6.25
CA LEU A 83 -16.08 -15.08 5.79
C LEU A 83 -17.47 -14.74 6.37
N GLN A 84 -18.38 -15.71 6.44
CA GLN A 84 -19.68 -15.55 7.09
C GLN A 84 -19.55 -15.15 8.56
N ASP A 85 -18.68 -15.80 9.32
CA ASP A 85 -18.43 -15.45 10.73
C ASP A 85 -17.84 -14.03 10.88
N LEU A 86 -16.90 -13.64 10.01
CA LEU A 86 -16.35 -12.28 10.02
C LEU A 86 -17.40 -11.22 9.66
N VAL A 87 -18.15 -11.43 8.57
CA VAL A 87 -19.19 -10.51 8.09
C VAL A 87 -20.35 -10.42 9.09
N GLN A 88 -20.72 -11.53 9.74
CA GLN A 88 -21.70 -11.51 10.83
C GLN A 88 -21.22 -10.68 12.01
N TYR A 89 -19.95 -10.86 12.42
CA TYR A 89 -19.35 -10.02 13.47
C TYR A 89 -19.32 -8.54 13.05
N TRP A 90 -18.97 -8.25 11.79
CA TRP A 90 -18.94 -6.90 11.24
C TRP A 90 -20.30 -6.20 11.29
N GLY A 91 -21.38 -6.91 10.95
CA GLY A 91 -22.74 -6.35 10.93
C GLY A 91 -23.38 -6.18 12.30
N THR A 92 -22.89 -6.89 13.33
CA THR A 92 -23.59 -6.97 14.64
C THR A 92 -22.80 -6.51 15.85
N ARG A 93 -21.47 -6.68 15.86
CA ARG A 93 -20.62 -6.47 17.04
C ARG A 93 -19.49 -5.48 16.81
N TYR A 94 -18.99 -5.38 15.59
CA TYR A 94 -17.96 -4.42 15.22
C TYR A 94 -18.45 -2.98 15.41
N ASP A 95 -17.57 -2.13 15.91
CA ASP A 95 -17.85 -0.73 16.20
C ASP A 95 -16.80 0.20 15.57
N TRP A 96 -17.13 0.74 14.39
CA TRP A 96 -16.31 1.73 13.70
C TRP A 96 -15.95 2.94 14.58
N ARG A 97 -16.80 3.33 15.53
CA ARG A 97 -16.49 4.49 16.39
C ARG A 97 -15.24 4.26 17.23
N LYS A 98 -14.89 3.01 17.53
CA LYS A 98 -13.59 2.68 18.14
C LYS A 98 -12.44 2.91 17.18
N ALA A 99 -12.57 2.50 15.92
CA ALA A 99 -11.56 2.74 14.87
C ALA A 99 -11.34 4.24 14.64
N GLU A 100 -12.42 4.99 14.54
CA GLU A 100 -12.41 6.45 14.42
C GLU A 100 -11.75 7.13 15.62
N ALA A 101 -12.06 6.68 16.84
CA ALA A 101 -11.41 7.17 18.06
C ALA A 101 -9.91 6.85 18.09
N LYS A 102 -9.49 5.65 17.64
CA LYS A 102 -8.06 5.28 17.50
C LYS A 102 -7.33 6.24 16.55
N LEU A 103 -7.91 6.51 15.38
CA LEU A 103 -7.35 7.45 14.40
C LEU A 103 -7.23 8.86 14.99
N ASN A 104 -8.33 9.37 15.54
CA ASN A 104 -8.41 10.72 16.10
C ASN A 104 -7.63 10.92 17.41
N ALA A 105 -7.08 9.86 18.00
CA ALA A 105 -6.13 9.97 19.10
C ALA A 105 -4.77 10.52 18.65
N TYR A 106 -4.48 10.48 17.34
CA TYR A 106 -3.26 11.04 16.76
C TYR A 106 -3.54 12.31 15.95
N PRO A 107 -2.60 13.29 15.93
CA PRO A 107 -2.69 14.45 15.06
C PRO A 107 -2.68 14.02 13.59
N GLN A 108 -3.74 14.39 12.89
CA GLN A 108 -3.93 14.13 11.46
C GLN A 108 -4.04 15.45 10.70
N PHE A 109 -3.59 15.43 9.46
CA PHE A 109 -3.52 16.60 8.61
C PHE A 109 -3.85 16.25 7.16
N ILE A 110 -4.15 17.30 6.39
CA ILE A 110 -4.32 17.21 4.95
C ILE A 110 -3.58 18.37 4.27
N THR A 111 -2.96 18.11 3.12
CA THR A 111 -2.32 19.14 2.29
C THR A 111 -2.40 18.76 0.82
N LYS A 112 -2.60 19.73 -0.08
CA LYS A 112 -2.71 19.45 -1.52
C LYS A 112 -1.34 19.36 -2.17
N ILE A 113 -0.98 18.21 -2.74
CA ILE A 113 0.25 18.00 -3.52
C ILE A 113 -0.15 17.55 -4.91
N ASP A 114 0.33 18.26 -5.93
CA ASP A 114 0.06 17.97 -7.35
C ASP A 114 -1.43 17.75 -7.67
N GLY A 115 -2.29 18.56 -7.04
CA GLY A 115 -3.74 18.56 -7.24
C GLY A 115 -4.52 17.52 -6.43
N VAL A 116 -3.85 16.68 -5.63
CA VAL A 116 -4.48 15.68 -4.76
C VAL A 116 -4.30 16.07 -3.30
N ASP A 117 -5.39 16.04 -2.55
CA ASP A 117 -5.34 16.21 -1.09
C ASP A 117 -4.71 14.96 -0.45
N ILE A 118 -3.57 15.13 0.20
CA ILE A 118 -2.84 14.06 0.88
C ILE A 118 -3.17 14.10 2.36
N HIS A 119 -3.83 13.06 2.86
CA HIS A 119 -4.01 12.82 4.28
C HIS A 119 -2.74 12.22 4.89
N PHE A 120 -2.37 12.65 6.10
CA PHE A 120 -1.29 12.03 6.86
C PHE A 120 -1.43 12.22 8.37
N ILE A 121 -0.92 11.25 9.12
CA ILE A 121 -0.70 11.36 10.57
C ILE A 121 0.69 11.94 10.79
N HIS A 122 0.83 12.86 11.75
CA HIS A 122 2.12 13.44 12.12
C HIS A 122 2.25 13.51 13.64
N VAL A 123 3.11 12.65 14.19
CA VAL A 123 3.35 12.56 15.64
C VAL A 123 4.79 12.93 15.94
N LYS A 124 4.99 14.04 16.66
CA LYS A 124 6.32 14.45 17.11
C LYS A 124 6.70 13.74 18.40
N SER A 125 7.94 13.28 18.48
CA SER A 125 8.50 12.79 19.74
C SER A 125 8.62 13.92 20.76
N LYS A 126 8.60 13.54 22.04
CA LYS A 126 9.00 14.46 23.12
C LYS A 126 10.51 14.70 23.15
N ASN A 127 11.31 13.84 22.51
CA ASN A 127 12.74 14.07 22.35
C ASN A 127 12.98 15.11 21.24
N LYS A 128 13.67 16.21 21.57
CA LYS A 128 13.98 17.30 20.63
C LYS A 128 14.88 16.89 19.47
N ASN A 129 15.63 15.80 19.62
CA ASN A 129 16.57 15.28 18.62
C ASN A 129 16.02 14.03 17.90
N ALA A 130 14.70 13.81 17.93
CA ALA A 130 14.11 12.67 17.27
C ALA A 130 14.32 12.74 15.75
N MET A 131 14.69 11.59 15.16
CA MET A 131 14.92 11.47 13.72
C MET A 131 13.58 11.43 12.98
N PRO A 132 13.32 12.29 11.98
CA PRO A 132 12.06 12.22 11.24
C PRO A 132 12.01 10.97 10.35
N LEU A 133 10.89 10.27 10.40
CA LEU A 133 10.65 9.01 9.71
C LEU A 133 9.29 9.05 9.00
N ILE A 134 9.31 8.91 7.68
CA ILE A 134 8.10 8.71 6.89
C ILE A 134 7.84 7.22 6.66
N LEU A 135 6.64 6.74 7.00
CA LEU A 135 6.20 5.35 6.88
C LEU A 135 5.16 5.24 5.76
N SER A 136 5.43 4.47 4.71
CA SER A 136 4.51 4.27 3.59
C SER A 136 3.89 2.87 3.65
N HIS A 137 2.56 2.79 3.71
CA HIS A 137 1.82 1.53 3.62
C HIS A 137 1.73 1.05 2.16
N GLY A 138 1.11 -0.12 1.95
CA GLY A 138 0.78 -0.63 0.63
C GLY A 138 -0.69 -1.03 0.48
N TRP A 139 -0.95 -2.08 -0.30
CA TRP A 139 -2.27 -2.66 -0.54
C TRP A 139 -2.26 -4.14 -0.13
N PRO A 140 -3.34 -4.66 0.47
CA PRO A 140 -4.62 -4.01 0.75
C PRO A 140 -4.64 -3.25 2.08
N GLY A 141 -3.51 -2.87 2.66
CA GLY A 141 -3.50 -2.20 3.95
C GLY A 141 -3.67 -0.68 3.90
N SER A 142 -3.33 -0.01 5.01
CA SER A 142 -3.53 1.42 5.22
C SER A 142 -2.70 1.95 6.39
N VAL A 143 -2.96 3.19 6.81
CA VAL A 143 -2.35 3.79 8.02
C VAL A 143 -2.62 2.97 9.29
N PHE A 144 -3.65 2.12 9.32
CA PHE A 144 -3.94 1.24 10.46
C PHE A 144 -2.81 0.26 10.77
N GLU A 145 -2.03 -0.14 9.77
CA GLU A 145 -0.87 -1.03 9.94
C GLU A 145 0.16 -0.47 10.94
N PHE A 146 0.25 0.85 11.02
CA PHE A 146 1.31 1.52 11.79
C PHE A 146 0.85 2.03 13.16
N MET A 147 -0.43 1.95 13.50
CA MET A 147 -0.96 2.55 14.74
C MET A 147 -0.25 2.02 15.99
N LYS A 148 0.07 0.72 15.99
CA LYS A 148 0.73 0.04 17.12
C LYS A 148 2.24 0.33 17.22
N VAL A 149 2.85 0.95 16.20
CA VAL A 149 4.28 1.32 16.21
C VAL A 149 4.54 2.81 16.49
N ILE A 150 3.51 3.67 16.46
CA ILE A 150 3.66 5.11 16.69
C ILE A 150 4.28 5.41 18.06
N ASP A 151 3.70 4.91 19.15
CA ASP A 151 4.21 5.20 20.51
C ASP A 151 5.58 4.55 20.76
N PRO A 152 5.83 3.28 20.36
CA PRO A 152 7.18 2.72 20.39
C PRO A 152 8.22 3.56 19.63
N LEU A 153 7.91 4.08 18.44
CA LEU A 153 8.86 4.89 17.66
C LEU A 153 9.08 6.29 18.26
N THR A 154 8.02 6.93 18.76
CA THR A 154 8.07 8.32 19.25
C THR A 154 8.47 8.44 20.72
N ASN A 155 8.28 7.40 21.53
CA ASN A 155 8.55 7.35 22.96
C ASN A 155 9.38 6.11 23.35
N PRO A 156 10.59 5.94 22.80
CA PRO A 156 11.34 4.68 22.88
C PRO A 156 11.68 4.23 24.31
N THR A 157 11.84 5.14 25.26
CA THR A 157 12.19 4.83 26.66
C THR A 157 11.09 4.08 27.40
N ALA A 158 9.82 4.23 27.00
CA ALA A 158 8.71 3.43 27.52
C ALA A 158 8.67 2.01 26.93
N TYR A 159 9.46 1.75 25.88
CA TYR A 159 9.42 0.53 25.06
C TYR A 159 10.83 -0.07 24.88
N GLY A 160 11.65 -0.02 25.93
CA GLY A 160 12.96 -0.68 25.98
C GLY A 160 14.04 -0.11 25.06
N GLY A 161 13.79 1.03 24.41
CA GLY A 161 14.79 1.79 23.65
C GLY A 161 15.39 2.93 24.47
N LYS A 162 16.35 3.65 23.88
CA LYS A 162 16.93 4.85 24.46
C LYS A 162 16.26 6.10 23.93
N ALA A 163 16.39 7.23 24.63
CA ALA A 163 15.86 8.51 24.15
C ALA A 163 16.41 8.85 22.75
N GLU A 164 17.71 8.63 22.52
CA GLU A 164 18.37 8.85 21.23
C GLU A 164 17.78 8.02 20.09
N ASP A 165 17.03 6.94 20.36
CA ASP A 165 16.37 6.09 19.36
C ASP A 165 15.00 6.65 18.88
N ALA A 166 14.60 7.83 19.33
CA ALA A 166 13.28 8.38 19.05
C ALA A 166 13.13 8.82 17.59
N PHE A 167 11.89 8.74 17.08
CA PHE A 167 11.50 9.27 15.79
C PHE A 167 10.35 10.27 15.89
N ASP A 168 10.37 11.30 15.04
CA ASP A 168 9.12 11.96 14.63
C ASP A 168 8.51 11.09 13.53
N VAL A 169 7.23 10.74 13.62
CA VAL A 169 6.59 9.77 12.73
C VAL A 169 5.58 10.46 11.82
N ILE A 170 5.72 10.25 10.51
CA ILE A 170 4.85 10.78 9.45
C ILE A 170 4.26 9.57 8.70
N ILE A 171 2.95 9.44 8.66
CA ILE A 171 2.26 8.29 8.05
C ILE A 171 1.21 8.81 7.06
N PRO A 172 1.58 9.02 5.80
CA PRO A 172 0.61 9.43 4.81
C PRO A 172 -0.26 8.26 4.33
N SER A 173 -1.52 8.56 4.02
CA SER A 173 -2.33 7.68 3.19
C SER A 173 -1.92 7.85 1.72
N LEU A 174 -1.71 6.75 1.01
CA LEU A 174 -1.37 6.81 -0.43
C LEU A 174 -2.46 7.56 -1.23
N PRO A 175 -2.12 8.26 -2.31
CA PRO A 175 -3.10 8.89 -3.20
C PRO A 175 -4.14 7.87 -3.70
N GLY A 176 -5.42 8.16 -3.49
CA GLY A 176 -6.52 7.23 -3.80
C GLY A 176 -6.83 6.19 -2.72
N PHE A 177 -6.13 6.21 -1.58
CA PHE A 177 -6.37 5.30 -0.45
C PHE A 177 -6.91 6.07 0.77
N GLY A 178 -7.84 5.44 1.49
CA GLY A 178 -8.37 5.96 2.75
C GLY A 178 -8.82 7.42 2.63
N PHE A 179 -8.30 8.27 3.50
CA PHE A 179 -8.67 9.69 3.56
C PHE A 179 -7.90 10.60 2.60
N SER A 180 -6.92 10.08 1.85
CA SER A 180 -6.31 10.83 0.75
C SER A 180 -7.28 10.95 -0.43
N GLY A 181 -7.23 12.09 -1.11
CA GLY A 181 -8.00 12.39 -2.30
C GLY A 181 -7.77 11.37 -3.41
N LYS A 182 -8.78 11.20 -4.26
CA LYS A 182 -8.75 10.28 -5.40
C LYS A 182 -8.23 11.03 -6.62
N PRO A 183 -7.13 10.60 -7.25
CA PRO A 183 -6.69 11.18 -8.50
C PRO A 183 -7.80 11.18 -9.55
N THR A 184 -8.02 12.34 -10.19
CA THR A 184 -8.98 12.53 -11.28
C THR A 184 -8.35 12.36 -12.66
N GLN A 185 -7.03 12.21 -12.71
CA GLN A 185 -6.23 11.98 -13.91
C GLN A 185 -5.22 10.86 -13.66
N ALA A 186 -4.75 10.24 -14.73
CA ALA A 186 -3.70 9.22 -14.68
C ALA A 186 -2.34 9.83 -14.29
N GLY A 187 -1.37 8.97 -13.97
CA GLY A 187 0.02 9.36 -13.69
C GLY A 187 0.42 9.35 -12.22
N TRP A 188 -0.41 8.81 -11.32
CA TRP A 188 -0.05 8.58 -9.91
C TRP A 188 0.56 7.19 -9.73
N ASP A 189 1.70 6.97 -10.39
CA ASP A 189 2.56 5.79 -10.23
C ASP A 189 3.50 5.91 -9.02
N THR A 190 4.19 4.84 -8.64
CA THR A 190 5.08 4.87 -7.47
C THR A 190 6.22 5.90 -7.55
N PRO A 191 6.87 6.16 -8.71
CA PRO A 191 7.79 7.30 -8.84
C PRO A 191 7.16 8.66 -8.55
N HIS A 192 5.93 8.92 -8.98
CA HIS A 192 5.26 10.18 -8.68
C HIS A 192 4.94 10.30 -7.19
N ILE A 193 4.42 9.24 -6.56
CA ILE A 193 4.15 9.23 -5.12
C ILE A 193 5.44 9.49 -4.31
N ALA A 194 6.58 8.94 -4.74
CA ALA A 194 7.88 9.21 -4.12
C ALA A 194 8.27 10.71 -4.15
N LYS A 195 7.98 11.42 -5.25
CA LYS A 195 8.19 12.88 -5.33
C LYS A 195 7.26 13.62 -4.37
N ALA A 196 6.00 13.20 -4.29
CA ALA A 196 5.03 13.77 -3.37
C ALA A 196 5.44 13.61 -1.90
N TRP A 197 6.10 12.50 -1.53
CA TRP A 197 6.72 12.32 -0.21
C TRP A 197 7.91 13.24 0.04
N GLY A 198 8.77 13.44 -0.97
CA GLY A 198 9.83 14.45 -0.88
C GLY A 198 9.26 15.85 -0.61
N GLU A 199 8.20 16.23 -1.31
CA GLU A 199 7.53 17.52 -1.11
C GLU A 199 6.80 17.60 0.25
N LEU A 200 6.13 16.54 0.69
CA LEU A 200 5.49 16.49 2.01
C LEU A 200 6.52 16.74 3.12
N MET A 201 7.66 16.06 3.06
CA MET A 201 8.74 16.24 4.05
C MET A 201 9.36 17.64 3.98
N ASN A 202 9.47 18.22 2.78
CA ASN A 202 9.89 19.60 2.59
C ASN A 202 8.92 20.61 3.23
N ARG A 203 7.60 20.44 3.04
CA ARG A 203 6.56 21.29 3.66
C ARG A 203 6.53 21.19 5.17
N LEU A 204 6.80 20.00 5.71
CA LEU A 204 6.95 19.77 7.15
C LEU A 204 8.26 20.38 7.71
N GLY A 205 9.15 20.86 6.85
CA GLY A 205 10.38 21.54 7.22
C GLY A 205 11.54 20.61 7.60
N TYR A 206 11.39 19.29 7.39
CA TYR A 206 12.43 18.33 7.74
C TYR A 206 13.61 18.40 6.77
N LYS A 207 14.78 18.81 7.29
CA LYS A 207 16.02 18.94 6.52
C LYS A 207 16.86 17.65 6.47
N HIS A 208 16.57 16.73 7.38
CA HIS A 208 17.14 15.40 7.47
C HIS A 208 16.03 14.44 7.88
N TYR A 209 15.86 13.34 7.17
CA TYR A 209 14.86 12.33 7.48
C TYR A 209 15.22 10.98 6.86
N VAL A 210 14.56 9.94 7.32
CA VAL A 210 14.63 8.58 6.77
C VAL A 210 13.25 8.14 6.30
N ALA A 211 13.20 7.16 5.40
CA ALA A 211 11.94 6.64 4.87
C ALA A 211 11.86 5.12 5.04
N GLN A 212 10.66 4.60 5.28
CA GLN A 212 10.40 3.19 5.44
C GLN A 212 9.17 2.77 4.65
N GLY A 213 9.22 1.58 4.04
CA GLY A 213 8.03 0.98 3.43
C GLY A 213 8.11 -0.53 3.18
N GLY A 214 6.95 -1.17 3.26
CA GLY A 214 6.65 -2.52 2.77
C GLY A 214 5.66 -2.45 1.58
N ASP A 215 5.45 -3.56 0.85
CA ASP A 215 4.54 -3.61 -0.31
C ASP A 215 4.72 -2.43 -1.30
N TRP A 216 3.67 -1.71 -1.70
CA TRP A 216 3.81 -0.49 -2.51
C TRP A 216 4.64 0.60 -1.84
N GLY A 217 4.59 0.68 -0.51
CA GLY A 217 5.47 1.54 0.27
C GLY A 217 6.94 1.24 0.04
N ALA A 218 7.32 -0.04 -0.12
CA ALA A 218 8.69 -0.44 -0.44
C ALA A 218 9.11 0.11 -1.82
N ALA A 219 8.24 -0.01 -2.82
CA ALA A 219 8.49 0.56 -4.14
C ALA A 219 8.61 2.09 -4.08
N ILE A 220 7.76 2.76 -3.30
CA ILE A 220 7.77 4.22 -3.15
C ILE A 220 9.07 4.69 -2.49
N VAL A 221 9.47 4.13 -1.35
CA VAL A 221 10.72 4.55 -0.69
C VAL A 221 11.95 4.18 -1.51
N HIS A 222 11.91 3.08 -2.27
CA HIS A 222 12.94 2.76 -3.25
C HIS A 222 13.06 3.83 -4.33
N PHE A 223 11.95 4.32 -4.88
CA PHE A 223 11.97 5.44 -5.82
C PHE A 223 12.39 6.76 -5.16
N MET A 224 12.09 6.98 -3.88
CA MET A 224 12.65 8.11 -3.14
C MET A 224 14.18 8.01 -3.10
N ALA A 225 14.74 6.82 -2.85
CA ALA A 225 16.19 6.62 -2.85
C ALA A 225 16.84 6.84 -4.23
N LEU A 226 16.16 6.45 -5.32
CA LEU A 226 16.63 6.75 -6.68
C LEU A 226 16.56 8.24 -7.03
N GLN A 227 15.53 8.93 -6.56
CA GLN A 227 15.32 10.36 -6.79
C GLN A 227 16.20 11.23 -5.89
N ALA A 228 16.62 10.69 -4.74
CA ALA A 228 17.43 11.34 -3.72
C ALA A 228 16.92 12.76 -3.36
N PRO A 229 15.64 12.91 -2.94
CA PRO A 229 15.12 14.21 -2.54
C PRO A 229 15.95 14.80 -1.40
N THR A 230 16.14 16.12 -1.42
CA THR A 230 16.93 16.83 -0.42
C THR A 230 16.49 16.45 1.00
N GLY A 231 17.46 16.06 1.82
CA GLY A 231 17.25 15.70 3.22
C GLY A 231 16.99 14.21 3.48
N LEU A 232 16.69 13.39 2.47
CA LEU A 232 16.60 11.94 2.65
C LEU A 232 17.99 11.35 2.92
N GLN A 233 18.18 10.76 4.10
CA GLN A 233 19.47 10.21 4.53
C GLN A 233 19.60 8.72 4.26
N ALA A 234 18.51 7.96 4.37
CA ALA A 234 18.48 6.52 4.15
C ALA A 234 17.06 6.01 3.97
N ILE A 235 16.95 4.80 3.42
CA ILE A 235 15.68 4.05 3.39
C ILE A 235 15.78 2.74 4.15
N HIS A 236 14.67 2.28 4.70
CA HIS A 236 14.47 0.91 5.19
C HIS A 236 13.36 0.25 4.39
N SER A 237 13.56 -1.02 4.02
CA SER A 237 12.51 -1.81 3.37
C SER A 237 12.36 -3.18 4.02
N ASN A 238 11.10 -3.58 4.24
CA ASN A 238 10.75 -4.94 4.63
C ASN A 238 10.23 -5.82 3.48
N LEU A 239 10.19 -5.29 2.24
CA LEU A 239 9.94 -6.04 1.02
C LEU A 239 10.86 -5.50 -0.09
N PRO A 240 12.18 -5.72 0.03
CA PRO A 240 13.15 -5.00 -0.78
C PRO A 240 13.17 -5.47 -2.24
N ALA A 241 13.72 -4.67 -3.16
CA ALA A 241 13.88 -5.02 -4.56
C ALA A 241 15.22 -5.76 -4.80
N THR A 242 15.29 -7.03 -4.38
CA THR A 242 16.55 -7.79 -4.35
C THR A 242 16.61 -8.98 -5.30
N LEU A 243 15.48 -9.43 -5.85
CA LEU A 243 15.43 -10.60 -6.72
C LEU A 243 16.33 -10.37 -7.95
N PRO A 244 17.41 -11.14 -8.12
CA PRO A 244 18.33 -10.94 -9.22
C PRO A 244 17.74 -11.46 -10.55
N ASN A 245 18.24 -10.96 -11.67
CA ASN A 245 17.69 -11.28 -13.00
C ASN A 245 17.70 -12.79 -13.28
N GLU A 246 18.75 -13.50 -12.89
CA GLU A 246 18.83 -14.96 -13.05
C GLU A 246 17.74 -15.71 -12.26
N ALA A 247 17.38 -15.24 -11.06
CA ALA A 247 16.28 -15.81 -10.29
C ALA A 247 14.94 -15.49 -10.95
N GLY A 248 14.74 -14.26 -11.42
CA GLY A 248 13.55 -13.85 -12.15
C GLY A 248 13.30 -14.68 -13.42
N MET A 249 14.33 -14.91 -14.23
CA MET A 249 14.23 -15.77 -15.42
C MET A 249 13.92 -17.23 -15.05
N ALA A 250 14.56 -17.74 -13.99
CA ALA A 250 14.34 -19.09 -13.51
C ALA A 250 12.91 -19.33 -13.00
N LEU A 251 12.20 -18.30 -12.50
CA LEU A 251 10.79 -18.43 -12.14
C LEU A 251 9.91 -18.77 -13.35
N GLY A 252 10.25 -18.25 -14.53
CA GLY A 252 9.51 -18.51 -15.77
C GLY A 252 9.68 -19.93 -16.31
N THR A 253 10.86 -20.53 -16.15
CA THR A 253 11.12 -21.93 -16.54
C THR A 253 10.80 -22.92 -15.44
N GLY A 254 10.82 -22.45 -14.20
CA GLY A 254 10.70 -23.26 -13.01
C GLY A 254 11.93 -24.12 -12.68
N VAL A 255 13.07 -23.90 -13.32
CA VAL A 255 14.31 -24.63 -13.02
C VAL A 255 15.12 -23.83 -12.01
N ILE A 256 15.35 -24.38 -10.82
CA ILE A 256 16.17 -23.74 -9.80
C ILE A 256 17.64 -23.78 -10.23
N PRO A 257 18.34 -22.64 -10.35
CA PRO A 257 19.76 -22.64 -10.71
C PRO A 257 20.62 -23.44 -9.73
N GLU A 258 21.54 -24.26 -10.25
CA GLU A 258 22.41 -25.09 -9.43
C GLU A 258 23.33 -24.28 -8.50
N THR A 259 23.68 -23.07 -8.95
CA THR A 259 24.54 -22.12 -8.24
C THR A 259 23.89 -21.49 -7.01
N PHE A 260 22.58 -21.65 -6.81
CA PHE A 260 21.90 -21.07 -5.64
C PHE A 260 22.28 -21.81 -4.36
N SER A 261 22.65 -21.04 -3.35
CA SER A 261 22.80 -21.51 -1.97
C SER A 261 21.46 -22.00 -1.39
N ALA A 262 21.50 -22.72 -0.26
CA ALA A 262 20.30 -23.22 0.39
C ALA A 262 19.27 -22.11 0.70
N LYS A 263 19.73 -20.94 1.18
CA LYS A 263 18.84 -19.80 1.46
C LYS A 263 18.22 -19.23 0.18
N GLU A 264 18.99 -19.09 -0.89
CA GLU A 264 18.48 -18.59 -2.18
C GLU A 264 17.48 -19.56 -2.81
N ARG A 265 17.70 -20.88 -2.67
CA ARG A 265 16.74 -21.92 -3.08
C ARG A 265 15.45 -21.86 -2.28
N ALA A 266 15.52 -21.66 -0.97
CA ALA A 266 14.35 -21.50 -0.12
C ALA A 266 13.53 -20.26 -0.51
N SER A 267 14.21 -19.13 -0.67
CA SER A 267 13.60 -17.85 -1.10
C SER A 267 12.94 -17.96 -2.48
N PHE A 268 13.63 -18.60 -3.43
CA PHE A 268 13.08 -18.88 -4.76
C PHE A 268 11.85 -19.79 -4.69
N THR A 269 11.89 -20.84 -3.88
CA THR A 269 10.78 -21.79 -3.73
C THR A 269 9.56 -21.11 -3.12
N GLN A 270 9.75 -20.29 -2.09
CA GLN A 270 8.69 -19.49 -1.47
C GLN A 270 8.00 -18.60 -2.50
N LEU A 271 8.79 -17.81 -3.25
CA LEU A 271 8.27 -16.93 -4.30
C LEU A 271 7.55 -17.71 -5.41
N ARG A 272 8.12 -18.84 -5.85
CA ARG A 272 7.49 -19.70 -6.84
C ARG A 272 6.15 -20.24 -6.35
N ASN A 273 6.06 -20.68 -5.10
CA ASN A 273 4.83 -21.17 -4.49
C ASN A 273 3.75 -20.09 -4.45
N ALA A 274 4.11 -18.85 -4.13
CA ALA A 274 3.19 -17.71 -4.19
C ALA A 274 2.66 -17.45 -5.62
N ILE A 275 3.50 -17.62 -6.64
CA ILE A 275 3.10 -17.47 -8.05
C ILE A 275 2.15 -18.60 -8.48
N VAL A 276 2.52 -19.85 -8.27
CA VAL A 276 1.76 -21.00 -8.80
C VAL A 276 0.47 -21.29 -8.05
N SER A 277 0.34 -20.82 -6.80
CA SER A 277 -0.90 -20.91 -6.02
C SER A 277 -1.99 -19.93 -6.49
N GLY A 278 -1.67 -19.01 -7.42
CA GLY A 278 -2.59 -17.96 -7.84
C GLY A 278 -2.68 -16.79 -6.87
N GLY A 279 -1.77 -16.71 -5.88
CA GLY A 279 -1.75 -15.68 -4.84
C GLY A 279 -1.69 -14.24 -5.36
N PHE A 280 -1.27 -14.03 -6.62
CA PHE A 280 -1.21 -12.70 -7.25
C PHE A 280 -2.36 -12.38 -8.21
N ILE A 281 -3.46 -13.15 -8.21
CA ILE A 281 -4.56 -12.91 -9.16
C ILE A 281 -5.26 -11.56 -8.95
N TYR A 282 -5.29 -11.06 -7.70
CA TYR A 282 -5.77 -9.72 -7.38
C TYR A 282 -4.95 -8.66 -8.15
N LYS A 283 -3.62 -8.80 -8.15
CA LYS A 283 -2.66 -7.92 -8.80
C LYS A 283 -2.89 -7.93 -10.31
N SER A 284 -2.89 -9.11 -10.95
CA SER A 284 -3.12 -9.19 -12.40
C SER A 284 -4.47 -8.58 -12.82
N THR A 285 -5.51 -8.76 -12.00
CA THR A 285 -6.83 -8.18 -12.24
C THR A 285 -6.80 -6.64 -12.18
N MET A 286 -6.18 -6.08 -11.14
CA MET A 286 -6.09 -4.63 -10.93
C MET A 286 -5.08 -3.94 -11.85
N GLU A 287 -4.03 -4.63 -12.29
CA GLU A 287 -3.12 -4.17 -13.34
C GLU A 287 -3.84 -4.07 -14.68
N ALA A 288 -4.74 -5.01 -14.98
CA ALA A 288 -5.44 -5.02 -16.26
C ALA A 288 -6.67 -4.09 -16.28
N ARG A 289 -7.57 -4.21 -15.30
CA ARG A 289 -8.92 -3.63 -15.34
C ARG A 289 -9.38 -3.17 -13.94
N PRO A 290 -8.69 -2.21 -13.30
CA PRO A 290 -9.01 -1.79 -11.92
C PRO A 290 -10.42 -1.23 -11.80
N GLN A 291 -10.89 -0.47 -12.80
CA GLN A 291 -12.25 0.08 -12.81
C GLN A 291 -13.32 -1.03 -12.91
N GLY A 292 -13.06 -2.09 -13.68
CA GLY A 292 -14.02 -3.15 -13.96
C GLY A 292 -14.33 -4.00 -12.74
N VAL A 293 -13.30 -4.45 -12.01
CA VAL A 293 -13.48 -5.23 -10.77
C VAL A 293 -14.15 -4.39 -9.68
N SER A 294 -13.85 -3.08 -9.64
CA SER A 294 -14.22 -2.23 -8.52
C SER A 294 -15.70 -1.90 -8.42
N TYR A 295 -16.49 -2.04 -9.50
CA TYR A 295 -17.95 -1.87 -9.39
C TYR A 295 -18.56 -2.85 -8.38
N GLY A 296 -18.10 -4.10 -8.36
CA GLY A 296 -18.53 -5.09 -7.37
C GLY A 296 -17.98 -4.80 -5.97
N LEU A 297 -16.70 -4.39 -5.89
CA LEU A 297 -16.04 -4.09 -4.61
C LEU A 297 -16.64 -2.86 -3.90
N THR A 298 -17.07 -1.85 -4.66
CA THR A 298 -17.67 -0.64 -4.11
C THR A 298 -19.14 -0.82 -3.71
N ASP A 299 -19.87 -1.79 -4.28
CA ASP A 299 -21.30 -1.99 -3.96
C ASP A 299 -21.54 -3.07 -2.89
N SER A 300 -20.63 -4.05 -2.78
CA SER A 300 -20.75 -5.18 -1.85
C SER A 300 -19.66 -5.16 -0.78
N PRO A 301 -19.99 -4.84 0.49
CA PRO A 301 -18.99 -4.84 1.57
C PRO A 301 -18.43 -6.24 1.85
N ALA A 302 -19.26 -7.29 1.77
CA ALA A 302 -18.77 -8.66 1.89
C ALA A 302 -17.88 -9.07 0.70
N GLY A 303 -18.19 -8.58 -0.50
CA GLY A 303 -17.34 -8.75 -1.69
C GLY A 303 -16.01 -8.03 -1.56
N LEU A 304 -16.00 -6.80 -1.04
CA LEU A 304 -14.79 -6.05 -0.70
C LEU A 304 -13.94 -6.81 0.32
N ALA A 305 -14.55 -7.25 1.43
CA ALA A 305 -13.86 -8.02 2.45
C ALA A 305 -13.21 -9.28 1.86
N ALA A 306 -13.96 -10.07 1.07
CA ALA A 306 -13.41 -11.25 0.40
C ALA A 306 -12.23 -10.92 -0.53
N TRP A 307 -12.30 -9.79 -1.23
CA TRP A 307 -11.27 -9.35 -2.16
C TRP A 307 -9.99 -8.89 -1.46
N LEU A 308 -10.09 -8.13 -0.37
CA LEU A 308 -8.91 -7.72 0.41
C LEU A 308 -8.26 -8.94 1.08
N LEU A 309 -9.07 -9.87 1.61
CA LEU A 309 -8.61 -11.12 2.22
C LEU A 309 -8.02 -12.12 1.20
N LEU A 310 -8.14 -11.87 -0.10
CA LEU A 310 -7.46 -12.67 -1.14
C LEU A 310 -5.94 -12.47 -1.10
N HIS A 311 -5.47 -11.36 -0.54
CA HIS A 311 -4.04 -11.08 -0.47
C HIS A 311 -3.31 -12.17 0.35
N PRO A 312 -2.19 -12.75 -0.14
CA PRO A 312 -1.51 -13.87 0.52
C PRO A 312 -1.06 -13.60 1.95
N GLY A 313 -0.81 -12.33 2.29
CA GLY A 313 -0.50 -11.94 3.68
C GLY A 313 -1.62 -12.25 4.68
N PHE A 314 -2.84 -12.60 4.24
CA PHE A 314 -3.94 -13.04 5.10
C PHE A 314 -4.10 -14.56 5.17
N ALA A 315 -3.30 -15.34 4.43
CA ALA A 315 -3.48 -16.80 4.28
C ALA A 315 -3.28 -17.57 5.61
N THR A 316 -2.50 -17.03 6.54
CA THR A 316 -2.24 -17.65 7.85
C THR A 316 -3.06 -17.04 8.99
N TRP A 317 -3.94 -16.07 8.71
CA TRP A 317 -4.63 -15.32 9.76
C TRP A 317 -5.74 -16.13 10.42
N ALA A 318 -5.45 -16.61 11.62
CA ALA A 318 -6.42 -17.21 12.52
C ALA A 318 -6.83 -16.16 13.58
N TYR A 319 -7.77 -15.30 13.22
CA TYR A 319 -8.25 -14.19 14.05
C TYR A 319 -8.36 -14.54 15.53
N GLY A 320 -7.56 -13.88 16.38
CA GLY A 320 -7.69 -13.96 17.84
C GLY A 320 -7.31 -15.30 18.51
N ASN A 321 -6.65 -16.22 17.81
CA ASN A 321 -6.13 -17.46 18.43
C ASN A 321 -5.02 -17.16 19.47
N ASP A 322 -4.15 -16.20 19.18
CA ASP A 322 -3.31 -15.50 20.18
C ASP A 322 -3.27 -14.01 19.80
N PRO A 323 -4.02 -13.13 20.50
CA PRO A 323 -4.03 -11.69 20.21
C PRO A 323 -2.67 -11.00 20.36
N LYS A 324 -1.67 -11.65 20.98
CA LYS A 324 -0.30 -11.13 21.08
C LYS A 324 0.56 -11.51 19.86
N GLN A 325 0.08 -12.43 19.02
CA GLN A 325 0.82 -12.96 17.87
C GLN A 325 0.06 -12.85 16.55
N SER A 326 -1.24 -12.49 16.58
CA SER A 326 -2.08 -12.39 15.39
C SER A 326 -3.05 -11.22 15.48
N LEU A 327 -3.42 -10.69 14.32
CA LEU A 327 -4.41 -9.62 14.25
C LEU A 327 -5.78 -10.08 14.75
N THR A 328 -6.49 -9.14 15.37
CA THR A 328 -7.87 -9.35 15.83
C THR A 328 -8.86 -9.14 14.67
N LYS A 329 -10.10 -9.61 14.82
CA LYS A 329 -11.18 -9.28 13.87
C LYS A 329 -11.37 -7.76 13.75
N ASP A 330 -11.23 -7.03 14.86
CA ASP A 330 -11.36 -5.57 14.86
C ASP A 330 -10.23 -4.90 14.08
N ASP A 331 -8.98 -5.35 14.23
CA ASP A 331 -7.86 -4.80 13.44
C ASP A 331 -8.19 -4.90 11.94
N VAL A 332 -8.53 -6.10 11.47
CA VAL A 332 -8.79 -6.34 10.06
C VAL A 332 -10.03 -5.60 9.55
N LEU A 333 -11.08 -5.53 10.37
CA LEU A 333 -12.29 -4.78 10.01
C LEU A 333 -12.12 -3.27 10.09
N ASP A 334 -11.20 -2.74 10.90
CA ASP A 334 -10.83 -1.32 10.88
C ASP A 334 -10.30 -0.93 9.50
N ASP A 335 -9.43 -1.76 8.93
CA ASP A 335 -8.88 -1.54 7.58
C ASP A 335 -9.94 -1.76 6.48
N ILE A 336 -10.66 -2.88 6.48
CA ILE A 336 -11.72 -3.14 5.48
C ILE A 336 -12.81 -2.04 5.52
N SER A 337 -13.22 -1.61 6.72
CA SER A 337 -14.20 -0.53 6.88
C SER A 337 -13.69 0.81 6.37
N LEU A 338 -12.39 1.09 6.51
CA LEU A 338 -11.79 2.29 5.93
C LEU A 338 -11.95 2.32 4.41
N TYR A 339 -11.65 1.20 3.72
CA TYR A 339 -11.82 1.11 2.27
C TYR A 339 -13.28 1.31 1.84
N TRP A 340 -14.22 0.74 2.58
CA TRP A 340 -15.65 0.89 2.34
C TRP A 340 -16.11 2.33 2.54
N LEU A 341 -15.88 2.89 3.73
CA LEU A 341 -16.43 4.19 4.16
C LEU A 341 -15.82 5.36 3.40
N THR A 342 -14.60 5.21 2.87
CA THR A 342 -13.98 6.20 1.99
C THR A 342 -14.26 5.93 0.51
N ASN A 343 -14.93 4.82 0.19
CA ASN A 343 -15.16 4.31 -1.16
C ASN A 343 -13.87 4.34 -2.00
N SER A 344 -12.79 3.80 -1.43
CA SER A 344 -11.44 3.90 -2.01
C SER A 344 -11.02 2.65 -2.77
N ALA A 345 -11.84 1.59 -2.83
CA ALA A 345 -11.49 0.36 -3.54
C ALA A 345 -11.03 0.64 -4.99
N ALA A 346 -11.84 1.37 -5.76
CA ALA A 346 -11.53 1.70 -7.15
C ALA A 346 -10.29 2.58 -7.32
N SER A 347 -10.13 3.59 -6.49
CA SER A 347 -9.00 4.51 -6.58
C SER A 347 -7.70 3.87 -6.11
N ALA A 348 -7.75 3.06 -5.06
CA ALA A 348 -6.61 2.31 -4.55
C ALA A 348 -6.11 1.28 -5.56
N SER A 349 -7.02 0.56 -6.23
CA SER A 349 -6.66 -0.40 -7.28
C SER A 349 -5.90 0.22 -8.46
N ARG A 350 -6.03 1.53 -8.71
CA ARG A 350 -5.37 2.18 -9.86
C ARG A 350 -3.85 2.20 -9.73
N ILE A 351 -3.29 2.15 -8.52
CA ILE A 351 -1.82 2.10 -8.35
C ILE A 351 -1.20 0.92 -9.11
N TYR A 352 -1.90 -0.22 -9.18
CA TYR A 352 -1.50 -1.39 -9.95
C TYR A 352 -1.43 -1.09 -11.45
N TRP A 353 -2.46 -0.44 -12.00
CA TRP A 353 -2.50 -0.09 -13.43
C TRP A 353 -1.47 1.00 -13.77
N GLU A 354 -1.33 2.02 -12.93
CA GLU A 354 -0.35 3.09 -13.11
C GLU A 354 1.09 2.53 -13.06
N SER A 355 1.33 1.54 -12.20
CA SER A 355 2.66 0.96 -11.95
C SER A 355 2.87 -0.41 -12.60
N GLN A 356 2.05 -0.81 -13.57
CA GLN A 356 2.09 -2.16 -14.18
C GLN A 356 3.40 -2.50 -14.92
N LYS A 357 4.27 -1.51 -15.16
CA LYS A 357 5.55 -1.68 -15.86
C LYS A 357 6.71 -2.03 -14.93
N ILE A 358 6.50 -2.00 -13.61
CA ILE A 358 7.55 -2.32 -12.64
C ILE A 358 7.30 -3.69 -12.00
N ASN A 359 8.38 -4.43 -11.76
CA ASN A 359 8.38 -5.58 -10.87
C ASN A 359 9.03 -5.16 -9.55
N LEU A 360 8.21 -4.94 -8.52
CA LEU A 360 8.60 -4.33 -7.25
C LEU A 360 9.71 -5.08 -6.48
N ILE A 361 9.81 -6.40 -6.68
CA ILE A 361 10.83 -7.22 -5.99
C ILE A 361 12.11 -7.42 -6.84
N SER A 362 12.08 -7.07 -8.13
CA SER A 362 13.20 -7.29 -9.04
C SER A 362 14.24 -6.19 -8.93
N ALA A 363 15.48 -6.57 -8.61
CA ALA A 363 16.59 -5.63 -8.53
C ALA A 363 16.86 -4.92 -9.87
N GLY A 364 16.77 -5.65 -10.98
CA GLY A 364 16.94 -5.10 -12.32
C GLY A 364 15.80 -4.17 -12.74
N SER A 365 14.54 -4.58 -12.53
CA SER A 365 13.38 -3.74 -12.86
C SER A 365 13.36 -2.43 -12.07
N MET A 366 13.75 -2.49 -10.80
CA MET A 366 13.78 -1.34 -9.90
C MET A 366 15.11 -0.58 -9.93
N GLN A 367 16.09 -1.01 -10.73
CA GLN A 367 17.40 -0.35 -10.85
C GLN A 367 18.11 -0.17 -9.49
N SER A 368 18.05 -1.19 -8.63
CA SER A 368 18.58 -1.13 -7.26
C SER A 368 20.07 -0.75 -7.20
N ASP A 369 20.83 -1.11 -8.23
CA ASP A 369 22.27 -0.83 -8.36
C ASP A 369 22.59 0.65 -8.58
N LYS A 370 21.58 1.47 -8.90
CA LYS A 370 21.70 2.92 -9.06
C LYS A 370 21.43 3.71 -7.78
N ILE A 371 20.92 3.08 -6.73
CA ILE A 371 20.76 3.74 -5.43
C ILE A 371 22.15 3.99 -4.82
N THR A 372 22.41 5.25 -4.48
CA THR A 372 23.69 5.71 -3.91
C THR A 372 23.60 6.01 -2.41
N ILE A 373 22.40 6.34 -1.91
CA ILE A 373 22.17 6.59 -0.49
C ILE A 373 22.13 5.27 0.31
N PRO A 374 22.37 5.31 1.63
CA PRO A 374 22.23 4.15 2.50
C PRO A 374 20.88 3.44 2.40
N VAL A 375 20.92 2.11 2.37
CA VAL A 375 19.76 1.22 2.38
C VAL A 375 19.86 0.26 3.57
N ALA A 376 18.73 0.06 4.25
CA ALA A 376 18.56 -0.94 5.29
C ALA A 376 17.46 -1.93 4.89
N VAL A 377 17.65 -3.20 5.24
CA VAL A 377 16.68 -4.27 4.93
C VAL A 377 16.41 -5.10 6.17
N THR A 378 15.14 -5.40 6.43
CA THR A 378 14.73 -6.47 7.35
C THR A 378 13.89 -7.47 6.58
N THR A 379 14.23 -8.74 6.67
CA THR A 379 13.50 -9.84 6.04
C THR A 379 12.63 -10.56 7.05
N PHE A 380 11.33 -10.67 6.75
CA PHE A 380 10.35 -11.41 7.54
C PHE A 380 10.07 -12.79 6.90
N PRO A 381 10.04 -13.89 7.69
CA PRO A 381 10.04 -15.25 7.14
C PRO A 381 8.75 -15.62 6.41
N GLU A 382 7.60 -15.05 6.79
CA GLU A 382 6.28 -15.36 6.20
C GLU A 382 5.84 -14.34 5.13
N ASP A 383 6.74 -13.46 4.68
CA ASP A 383 6.44 -12.56 3.56
C ASP A 383 6.37 -13.35 2.23
N VAL A 384 6.01 -12.66 1.14
CA VAL A 384 5.94 -13.18 -0.23
C VAL A 384 7.24 -13.87 -0.64
N TYR A 385 8.37 -13.32 -0.21
CA TYR A 385 9.65 -13.99 -0.23
C TYR A 385 10.56 -13.43 0.87
N ALA A 386 11.29 -14.31 1.55
CA ALA A 386 12.33 -13.91 2.46
C ALA A 386 13.62 -13.57 1.67
N SER A 387 13.96 -12.30 1.49
CA SER A 387 15.19 -11.91 0.79
C SER A 387 16.43 -12.41 1.54
N PRO A 388 17.31 -13.21 0.92
CA PRO A 388 18.57 -13.61 1.52
C PRO A 388 19.60 -12.48 1.40
N GLU A 389 20.51 -12.40 2.37
CA GLU A 389 21.54 -11.36 2.43
C GLU A 389 22.38 -11.26 1.15
N SER A 390 22.67 -12.39 0.50
CA SER A 390 23.44 -12.44 -0.76
C SER A 390 22.77 -11.62 -1.88
N TRP A 391 21.45 -11.69 -1.99
CA TRP A 391 20.68 -10.93 -2.96
C TRP A 391 20.63 -9.45 -2.59
N ALA A 392 20.41 -9.13 -1.32
CA ALA A 392 20.41 -7.74 -0.84
C ALA A 392 21.76 -7.04 -1.09
N ARG A 393 22.89 -7.70 -0.80
CA ARG A 393 24.24 -7.17 -1.04
C ARG A 393 24.56 -7.03 -2.53
N LYS A 394 24.02 -7.91 -3.38
CA LYS A 394 24.16 -7.79 -4.84
C LYS A 394 23.32 -6.64 -5.40
N ALA A 395 22.13 -6.41 -4.85
CA ALA A 395 21.21 -5.38 -5.32
C ALA A 395 21.62 -3.96 -4.88
N TYR A 396 22.06 -3.78 -3.64
CA TYR A 396 22.33 -2.46 -3.05
C TYR A 396 23.82 -2.28 -2.73
N LYS A 397 24.46 -1.30 -3.38
CA LYS A 397 25.89 -1.00 -3.18
C LYS A 397 26.20 -0.42 -1.79
N ASN A 398 25.24 0.27 -1.18
CA ASN A 398 25.36 0.93 0.11
C ASN A 398 24.38 0.34 1.13
N LEU A 399 24.46 -0.98 1.35
CA LEU A 399 23.64 -1.68 2.35
C LEU A 399 24.26 -1.50 3.75
N ILE A 400 23.65 -0.65 4.58
CA ILE A 400 24.15 -0.30 5.92
C ILE A 400 23.62 -1.21 7.03
N TYR A 401 22.52 -1.90 6.77
CA TYR A 401 21.88 -2.82 7.70
C TYR A 401 21.15 -3.92 6.95
N PHE A 402 21.30 -5.15 7.41
CA PHE A 402 20.53 -6.30 6.95
C PHE A 402 20.25 -7.20 8.15
N ASN A 403 19.01 -7.64 8.31
CA ASN A 403 18.67 -8.64 9.32
C ASN A 403 17.55 -9.57 8.82
N GLU A 404 17.62 -10.83 9.22
CA GLU A 404 16.57 -11.84 9.05
C GLU A 404 15.95 -12.09 10.42
N VAL A 405 14.66 -11.78 10.57
CA VAL A 405 13.95 -12.01 11.84
C VAL A 405 13.29 -13.39 11.89
N ASP A 406 12.88 -13.82 13.07
CA ASP A 406 12.39 -15.19 13.33
C ASP A 406 10.88 -15.37 13.14
N ARG A 407 10.10 -14.28 12.98
CA ARG A 407 8.64 -14.31 12.84
C ARG A 407 8.06 -13.09 12.16
N GLY A 408 6.80 -13.20 11.74
CA GLY A 408 6.03 -12.18 11.04
C GLY A 408 6.08 -12.38 9.53
N GLY A 409 5.09 -11.81 8.84
CA GLY A 409 4.97 -11.87 7.40
C GLY A 409 4.89 -10.48 6.75
N HIS A 410 4.00 -10.39 5.77
CA HIS A 410 3.90 -9.26 4.86
C HIS A 410 3.54 -7.93 5.56
N PHE A 411 2.66 -7.97 6.56
CA PHE A 411 2.19 -6.79 7.28
C PHE A 411 3.03 -6.57 8.55
N ALA A 412 4.36 -6.51 8.40
CA ALA A 412 5.34 -6.55 9.47
C ALA A 412 5.04 -5.61 10.67
N ALA A 413 4.71 -4.34 10.40
CA ALA A 413 4.37 -3.37 11.45
C ALA A 413 3.08 -3.70 12.19
N TRP A 414 2.13 -4.32 11.49
CA TRP A 414 0.82 -4.67 12.01
C TRP A 414 0.85 -5.96 12.83
N GLU A 415 1.58 -6.97 12.33
CA GLU A 415 1.75 -8.29 12.92
C GLU A 415 2.73 -8.28 14.09
N GLN A 416 3.88 -7.60 13.95
CA GLN A 416 5.00 -7.65 14.89
C GLN A 416 5.48 -6.24 15.29
N PRO A 417 4.64 -5.38 15.90
CA PRO A 417 4.93 -3.96 16.08
C PRO A 417 6.20 -3.67 16.91
N GLN A 418 6.46 -4.45 17.98
CA GLN A 418 7.66 -4.27 18.79
C GLN A 418 8.93 -4.67 18.03
N LEU A 419 8.90 -5.81 17.34
CA LEU A 419 10.03 -6.29 16.55
C LEU A 419 10.32 -5.33 15.41
N PHE A 420 9.31 -4.93 14.64
CA PHE A 420 9.42 -3.93 13.58
C PHE A 420 10.05 -2.63 14.09
N THR A 421 9.61 -2.13 15.25
CA THR A 421 10.18 -0.92 15.85
C THR A 421 11.65 -1.11 16.25
N GLN A 422 12.03 -2.25 16.81
CA GLN A 422 13.42 -2.55 17.17
C GLN A 422 14.32 -2.57 15.94
N GLU A 423 13.84 -3.15 14.85
CA GLU A 423 14.54 -3.21 13.57
C GLU A 423 14.78 -1.81 12.99
N LEU A 424 13.80 -0.91 13.03
CA LEU A 424 13.99 0.47 12.56
C LEU A 424 15.00 1.26 13.42
N ARG A 425 14.97 1.07 14.74
CA ARG A 425 15.97 1.70 15.63
C ARG A 425 17.38 1.19 15.31
N ALA A 426 17.53 -0.12 15.11
CA ALA A 426 18.81 -0.73 14.77
C ALA A 426 19.31 -0.29 13.38
N ALA A 427 18.42 -0.30 12.39
CA ALA A 427 18.71 0.04 11.00
C ALA A 427 19.29 1.46 10.83
N PHE A 428 18.75 2.44 11.55
CA PHE A 428 19.16 3.83 11.44
C PHE A 428 20.12 4.29 12.53
N LYS A 429 20.60 3.37 13.39
CA LYS A 429 21.51 3.69 14.49
C LYS A 429 22.80 4.37 14.03
N SER A 430 23.33 3.99 12.86
CA SER A 430 24.57 4.57 12.30
C SER A 430 24.41 6.01 11.78
N LEU A 431 23.18 6.55 11.74
CA LEU A 431 22.87 7.88 11.21
C LEU A 431 22.51 8.90 12.30
N ARG A 432 22.55 8.49 13.58
CA ARG A 432 22.15 9.29 14.75
C ARG A 432 23.30 10.08 15.36
#